data_AF-A0AA85JU59-F1
#
_entry.id   AF-A0AA85JU59-F1
#
_cell.length_a   1.000
_cell.length_b   1.000
_cell.length_c   1.000
_cell.angle_alpha   90.00
_cell.angle_beta   90.00
_cell.angle_gamma   90.00
#
_symmetry.space_group_name_H-M   'P 1'
#
loop_
_entity.id
_entity.type
_entity.pdbx_description
1 polymer ?
#
loop_
_entity_poly.entity_id
_entity_poly.type
_entity_poly.pdbx_seq_one_letter_code
_entity_poly.pdbx_strand_id
1 'polypeptide(L)'
;MTLHMTMESYCRQVSTRSMHKLCHFTLTTFTILFLFFDYKLIGYAQPLLAQNIGPNINNLTYPVILIPGLGGAQAYCELKAQKSTIFSIWLNLLYLMLPEKMYNYFALRYDQSTLNAQDTETCRVVFPGWGHTSTVEYLQKLDFSSSTIMVH
;
A
#
# COMPACT_ATOMS: atom_id res chain seq x y z
N MET A 1 -15.76 1.49 9.44
CA MET A 1 -17.10 2.03 9.79
C MET A 1 -17.29 3.47 9.33
N THR A 2 -16.23 4.29 9.28
CA THR A 2 -16.30 5.72 8.90
C THR A 2 -16.45 5.98 7.39
N LEU A 3 -15.89 5.13 6.51
CA LEU A 3 -16.06 5.21 5.05
C LEU A 3 -17.51 4.95 4.57
N HIS A 4 -18.26 4.14 5.31
CA HIS A 4 -19.69 3.88 5.03
C HIS A 4 -20.52 5.16 5.21
N MET A 5 -20.16 6.00 6.19
CA MET A 5 -20.89 7.24 6.49
C MET A 5 -20.61 8.37 5.48
N THR A 6 -19.42 8.40 4.87
CA THR A 6 -19.05 9.42 3.86
C THR A 6 -19.66 9.17 2.48
N MET A 7 -19.92 7.91 2.11
CA MET A 7 -20.62 7.59 0.85
C MET A 7 -22.14 7.75 0.95
N GLU A 8 -22.74 7.42 2.09
CA GLU A 8 -24.19 7.64 2.30
C GLU A 8 -24.56 9.12 2.24
N SER A 9 -23.69 9.99 2.74
CA SER A 9 -23.88 11.45 2.68
C SER A 9 -23.78 12.00 1.25
N TYR A 10 -22.89 11.44 0.42
CA TYR A 10 -22.79 11.79 -1.01
C TYR A 10 -24.03 11.34 -1.81
N CYS A 11 -24.55 10.14 -1.58
CA CYS A 11 -25.74 9.66 -2.31
C CYS A 11 -27.05 10.35 -1.87
N ARG A 12 -27.14 10.92 -0.66
CA ARG A 12 -28.27 11.78 -0.26
C ARG A 12 -28.34 13.11 -1.02
N GLN A 13 -27.21 13.63 -1.50
CA GLN A 13 -27.13 14.93 -2.16
C GLN A 13 -27.62 14.91 -3.62
N VAL A 14 -27.62 13.74 -4.27
CA VAL A 14 -28.00 13.58 -5.68
C VAL A 14 -29.41 12.97 -5.77
N SER A 15 -30.41 13.79 -5.44
CA SER A 15 -31.83 13.41 -5.49
C SER A 15 -32.38 13.47 -6.93
N THR A 16 -32.14 12.43 -7.71
CA THR A 16 -33.03 12.05 -8.82
C THR A 16 -33.21 10.53 -8.81
N ARG A 17 -34.47 10.07 -9.00
CA ARG A 17 -34.88 8.65 -8.86
C ARG A 17 -34.06 7.66 -9.69
N SER A 18 -33.41 8.10 -10.78
CA SER A 18 -32.58 7.26 -11.65
C SER A 18 -31.18 6.98 -11.07
N MET A 19 -30.58 7.96 -10.40
CA MET A 19 -29.21 7.83 -9.85
C MET A 19 -29.15 7.01 -8.56
N HIS A 20 -30.28 6.85 -7.86
CA HIS A 20 -30.36 6.07 -6.63
C HIS A 20 -30.11 4.57 -6.87
N LYS A 21 -30.55 4.03 -8.01
CA LYS A 21 -30.31 2.63 -8.41
C LYS A 21 -28.86 2.39 -8.83
N LEU A 22 -28.26 3.37 -9.51
CA LEU A 22 -26.86 3.32 -9.92
C LEU A 22 -25.91 3.37 -8.72
N CYS A 23 -26.18 4.25 -7.74
CA CYS A 23 -25.41 4.32 -6.48
C CYS A 23 -25.49 3.00 -5.69
N HIS A 24 -26.67 2.40 -5.58
CA HIS A 24 -26.84 1.13 -4.88
C HIS A 24 -26.09 -0.02 -5.56
N PHE A 25 -26.04 -0.03 -6.90
CA PHE A 25 -25.30 -1.02 -7.68
C PHE A 25 -23.78 -0.86 -7.57
N THR A 26 -23.27 0.38 -7.55
CA THR A 26 -21.84 0.65 -7.32
C THR A 26 -21.40 0.31 -5.89
N LEU A 27 -22.26 0.53 -4.90
CA LEU A 27 -21.94 0.25 -3.49
C LEU A 27 -21.87 -1.27 -3.23
N THR A 28 -22.80 -2.05 -3.79
CA THR A 28 -22.82 -3.51 -3.64
C THR A 28 -21.68 -4.19 -4.40
N THR A 29 -21.35 -3.73 -5.61
CA THR A 29 -20.20 -4.24 -6.35
C THR A 29 -18.88 -3.95 -5.62
N PHE A 30 -18.73 -2.77 -5.02
CA PHE A 30 -17.53 -2.41 -4.26
C PHE A 30 -17.38 -3.23 -2.96
N THR A 31 -18.47 -3.50 -2.23
CA THR A 31 -18.44 -4.38 -1.04
C THR A 31 -18.13 -5.83 -1.41
N ILE A 32 -18.70 -6.33 -2.51
CA ILE A 32 -18.40 -7.68 -2.99
C ILE A 32 -16.93 -7.77 -3.43
N LEU A 33 -16.40 -6.79 -4.17
CA LEU A 33 -15.00 -6.79 -4.57
C LEU A 33 -14.04 -6.74 -3.36
N PHE A 34 -14.35 -5.94 -2.35
CA PHE A 34 -13.57 -5.90 -1.10
C PHE A 34 -13.57 -7.26 -0.39
N LEU A 35 -14.75 -7.86 -0.20
CA LEU A 35 -14.86 -9.18 0.41
C LEU A 35 -14.11 -10.25 -0.39
N PHE A 36 -14.10 -10.16 -1.73
CA PHE A 36 -13.39 -11.12 -2.59
C PHE A 36 -11.86 -10.91 -2.63
N PHE A 37 -11.37 -9.68 -2.46
CA PHE A 37 -9.94 -9.40 -2.38
C PHE A 37 -9.36 -9.67 -0.99
N ASP A 38 -10.13 -9.44 0.08
CA ASP A 38 -9.65 -9.55 1.46
C ASP A 38 -9.36 -11.00 1.89
N TYR A 39 -10.10 -12.01 1.40
CA TYR A 39 -9.86 -13.39 1.81
C TYR A 39 -8.61 -14.02 1.18
N LYS A 40 -8.09 -13.48 0.07
CA LYS A 40 -6.83 -13.93 -0.53
C LYS A 40 -5.61 -13.15 -0.07
N LEU A 41 -5.79 -11.91 0.39
CA LEU A 41 -4.66 -11.06 0.81
C LEU A 41 -4.02 -11.49 2.14
N ILE A 42 -4.78 -12.15 3.03
CA ILE A 42 -4.31 -12.47 4.39
C ILE A 42 -3.55 -13.81 4.47
N GLY A 43 -3.56 -14.63 3.41
CA GLY A 43 -3.10 -16.03 3.49
C GLY A 43 -1.76 -16.39 2.84
N TYR A 44 -1.11 -15.52 2.06
CA TYR A 44 0.04 -15.93 1.23
C TYR A 44 1.16 -14.90 1.17
N ALA A 45 1.64 -14.43 2.32
CA ALA A 45 3.02 -13.96 2.41
C ALA A 45 3.93 -15.16 2.71
N GLN A 46 3.98 -16.16 1.80
CA GLN A 46 5.08 -17.10 1.84
C GLN A 46 6.32 -16.33 1.38
N PRO A 47 7.45 -16.38 2.11
CA PRO A 47 8.67 -15.75 1.64
C PRO A 47 8.99 -16.33 0.26
N LEU A 48 9.02 -15.47 -0.78
CA LEU A 48 9.24 -15.88 -2.18
C LEU A 48 10.51 -16.72 -2.36
N LEU A 49 11.48 -16.55 -1.45
CA LEU A 49 12.68 -17.37 -1.35
C LEU A 49 12.39 -18.85 -1.07
N ALA A 50 11.41 -19.19 -0.24
CA ALA A 50 11.14 -20.58 0.17
C ALA A 50 10.36 -21.41 -0.87
N GLN A 51 9.68 -20.75 -1.82
CA GLN A 51 8.89 -21.45 -2.85
C GLN A 51 9.68 -21.79 -4.12
N ASN A 52 10.65 -20.95 -4.52
CA ASN A 52 11.38 -21.13 -5.79
C ASN A 52 12.83 -21.58 -5.63
N ILE A 53 13.40 -21.43 -4.45
CA ILE A 53 14.75 -21.89 -4.12
C ILE A 53 14.55 -22.88 -2.99
N GLY A 54 14.70 -24.18 -3.29
CA GLY A 54 14.50 -25.25 -2.32
C GLY A 54 15.30 -25.05 -1.03
N PRO A 55 15.11 -25.90 0.01
CA PRO A 55 15.63 -25.69 1.37
C PRO A 55 17.17 -25.66 1.50
N ASN A 56 17.91 -25.68 0.41
CA ASN A 56 19.37 -25.67 0.37
C ASN A 56 19.91 -24.40 -0.31
N ILE A 57 19.68 -23.27 0.35
CA ILE A 57 20.23 -21.94 0.01
C ILE A 57 21.77 -21.89 0.07
N ASN A 58 22.42 -22.87 0.70
CA ASN A 58 23.88 -22.95 0.79
C ASN A 58 24.54 -23.40 -0.53
N ASN A 59 23.75 -23.79 -1.54
CA ASN A 59 24.22 -24.33 -2.82
C ASN A 59 23.81 -23.47 -4.02
N LEU A 60 23.56 -22.16 -3.81
CA LEU A 60 23.29 -21.20 -4.88
C LEU A 60 24.56 -20.98 -5.72
N THR A 61 24.66 -21.68 -6.85
CA THR A 61 25.80 -21.59 -7.78
C THR A 61 25.82 -20.29 -8.58
N TYR A 62 24.73 -19.52 -8.59
CA TYR A 62 24.57 -18.31 -9.41
C TYR A 62 23.92 -17.16 -8.62
N PRO A 63 24.28 -15.89 -8.90
CA PRO A 63 23.64 -14.74 -8.30
C PRO A 63 22.17 -14.66 -8.74
N VAL A 64 21.29 -14.34 -7.79
CA VAL A 64 19.85 -14.17 -8.03
C VAL A 64 19.47 -12.71 -7.76
N ILE A 65 18.68 -12.13 -8.66
CA ILE A 65 18.11 -10.78 -8.50
C ILE A 65 16.60 -10.92 -8.27
N LEU A 66 16.10 -10.35 -7.19
CA LEU A 66 14.68 -10.31 -6.88
C LEU A 66 14.05 -9.03 -7.44
N ILE A 67 13.06 -9.17 -8.31
CA ILE A 67 12.28 -8.05 -8.86
C ILE A 67 10.85 -8.20 -8.33
N PRO A 68 10.42 -7.35 -7.38
CA PRO A 68 9.07 -7.43 -6.82
C PRO A 68 8.02 -6.96 -7.82
N GLY A 69 6.81 -7.51 -7.69
CA GLY A 69 5.63 -7.04 -8.42
C GLY A 69 5.07 -5.73 -7.84
N LEU A 70 3.91 -5.32 -8.36
CA LEU A 70 3.20 -4.13 -7.88
C LEU A 70 2.89 -4.23 -6.39
N GLY A 71 3.29 -3.23 -5.61
CA GLY A 71 3.14 -3.23 -4.15
C GLY A 71 4.03 -4.25 -3.42
N GLY A 72 4.96 -4.92 -4.11
CA GLY A 72 5.83 -5.94 -3.53
C GLY A 72 7.11 -5.40 -2.87
N ALA A 73 7.23 -4.09 -2.68
CA ALA A 73 8.36 -3.46 -1.99
C ALA A 73 7.89 -2.32 -1.11
N GLN A 74 8.58 -2.10 0.01
CA GLN A 74 8.33 -0.94 0.88
C GLN A 74 8.48 0.39 0.12
N ALA A 75 7.61 1.36 0.44
CA ALA A 75 7.74 2.73 -0.04
C ALA A 75 7.62 3.72 1.11
N TYR A 76 8.43 4.77 1.06
CA TYR A 76 8.50 5.82 2.07
C TYR A 76 8.23 7.19 1.44
N CYS A 77 7.70 8.08 2.27
CA CYS A 77 7.54 9.48 1.94
C CYS A 77 8.63 10.32 2.60
N GLU A 78 9.39 11.06 1.80
CA GLU A 78 10.21 12.18 2.25
C GLU A 78 9.39 13.47 2.06
N LEU A 79 9.03 14.17 3.15
CA LEU A 79 8.22 15.39 3.03
C LEU A 79 9.01 16.50 2.33
N LYS A 80 8.43 17.06 1.27
CA LYS A 80 9.06 18.17 0.52
C LYS A 80 9.17 19.45 1.37
N ALA A 81 8.18 19.69 2.23
CA ALA A 81 8.18 20.83 3.16
C ALA A 81 9.19 20.68 4.31
N GLN A 82 9.54 19.44 4.69
CA GLN A 82 10.44 19.13 5.81
C GLN A 82 11.35 17.96 5.41
N LYS A 83 12.50 18.29 4.82
CA LYS A 83 13.43 17.29 4.25
C LYS A 83 13.92 16.24 5.25
N SER A 84 13.81 16.46 6.55
CA SER A 84 14.28 15.53 7.58
C SER A 84 13.27 14.45 7.98
N THR A 85 12.00 14.56 7.59
CA THR A 85 10.96 13.60 8.01
C THR A 85 10.69 12.58 6.91
N ILE A 86 11.10 11.34 7.17
CA ILE A 86 10.84 10.17 6.31
C ILE A 86 9.97 9.17 7.07
N PHE A 87 8.88 8.70 6.45
CA PHE A 87 7.97 7.73 7.07
C PHE A 87 7.41 6.73 6.06
N SER A 88 7.01 5.55 6.56
CA SER A 88 6.46 4.49 5.72
C SER A 88 5.05 4.82 5.23
N ILE A 89 4.87 4.80 3.91
CA ILE A 89 3.56 4.95 3.25
C ILE A 89 3.07 3.63 2.67
N TRP A 90 3.96 2.66 2.47
CA TRP A 90 3.62 1.32 2.01
C TRP A 90 4.50 0.26 2.68
N LEU A 91 3.97 -0.73 3.40
CA LEU A 91 2.56 -0.97 3.71
C LEU A 91 2.16 -0.28 5.03
N ASN A 92 1.19 0.64 4.98
CA ASN A 92 0.63 1.31 6.15
C ASN A 92 -0.89 1.10 6.20
N LEU A 93 -1.37 0.23 7.12
CA LEU A 93 -2.78 -0.15 7.21
C LEU A 93 -3.69 1.05 7.54
N LEU A 94 -3.21 2.02 8.31
CA LEU A 94 -3.99 3.22 8.62
C LEU A 94 -4.25 4.05 7.35
N TYR A 95 -3.28 4.14 6.45
CA TYR A 95 -3.44 4.84 5.19
C TYR A 95 -4.36 4.09 4.22
N LEU A 96 -4.37 2.76 4.26
CA LEU A 96 -5.36 1.96 3.54
C LEU A 96 -6.80 2.24 4.02
N MET A 97 -6.99 2.47 5.33
CA MET A 97 -8.30 2.83 5.90
C MET A 97 -8.68 4.31 5.68
N LEU A 98 -7.72 5.16 5.30
CA LEU A 98 -7.90 6.60 5.08
C LEU A 98 -7.43 7.00 3.66
N PRO A 99 -8.24 6.72 2.62
CA PRO A 99 -7.84 6.89 1.23
C PRO A 99 -7.35 8.31 0.90
N GLU A 100 -7.92 9.33 1.53
CA GLU A 100 -7.49 10.73 1.36
C GLU A 100 -6.03 10.94 1.76
N LYS A 101 -5.58 10.31 2.85
CA LYS A 101 -4.18 10.39 3.30
C LYS A 101 -3.27 9.63 2.35
N MET A 102 -3.68 8.44 1.90
CA MET A 102 -2.90 7.67 0.92
C MET A 102 -2.75 8.43 -0.40
N TYR A 103 -3.83 9.05 -0.89
CA TYR A 103 -3.81 9.85 -2.11
C TYR A 103 -2.87 11.06 -1.98
N ASN A 104 -2.93 11.77 -0.86
CA ASN A 104 -2.08 12.96 -0.64
C ASN A 104 -0.58 12.66 -0.66
N TYR A 105 -0.15 11.45 -0.26
CA TYR A 105 1.26 11.09 -0.19
C TYR A 105 1.74 10.22 -1.36
N PHE A 106 0.89 9.35 -1.90
CA PHE A 106 1.30 8.29 -2.83
C PHE A 106 0.69 8.40 -4.23
N ALA A 107 -0.18 9.39 -4.48
CA ALA A 107 -0.70 9.62 -5.82
C ALA A 107 0.39 10.16 -6.76
N LEU A 108 0.23 9.84 -8.04
CA LEU A 108 1.01 10.43 -9.11
C LEU A 108 0.19 11.53 -9.80
N ARG A 109 0.82 12.67 -10.05
CA ARG A 109 0.28 13.76 -10.85
C ARG A 109 0.86 13.68 -12.24
N TYR A 110 -0.01 13.64 -13.25
CA TYR A 110 0.43 13.67 -14.64
C TYR A 110 0.64 15.11 -15.09
N ASP A 111 1.85 15.41 -15.57
CA ASP A 111 2.17 16.68 -16.20
C ASP A 111 2.00 16.56 -17.72
N GLN A 112 0.98 17.25 -18.25
CA GLN A 112 0.67 17.23 -19.68
C GLN A 112 1.75 17.87 -20.56
N SER A 113 2.57 18.75 -20.01
CA SER A 113 3.62 19.45 -20.76
C SER A 113 4.86 18.58 -20.96
N THR A 114 5.26 17.84 -19.93
CA THR A 114 6.44 16.95 -19.97
C THR A 114 6.08 15.49 -20.27
N LEU A 115 4.79 15.16 -20.30
CA LEU A 115 4.25 13.80 -20.43
C LEU A 115 4.75 12.83 -19.35
N ASN A 116 5.16 13.37 -18.20
CA ASN A 116 5.72 12.60 -17.10
C ASN A 116 4.74 12.53 -15.91
N ALA A 117 4.81 11.41 -15.20
CA ALA A 117 4.21 11.29 -13.88
C ALA A 117 5.18 11.83 -12.82
N GLN A 118 4.66 12.64 -11.90
CA GLN A 118 5.42 13.24 -10.82
C GLN A 118 4.76 12.91 -9.47
N ASP A 119 5.56 12.82 -8.42
CA ASP A 119 5.04 12.71 -7.06
C ASP A 119 4.20 13.95 -6.69
N THR A 120 3.35 13.82 -5.68
CA THR A 120 2.56 14.94 -5.17
C THR A 120 3.45 16.09 -4.64
N GLU A 121 2.89 17.28 -4.48
CA GLU A 121 3.63 18.43 -3.91
C GLU A 121 4.04 18.20 -2.44
N THR A 122 3.35 17.28 -1.76
CA THR A 122 3.59 16.97 -0.34
C THR A 122 4.81 16.07 -0.16
N CYS A 123 4.99 15.12 -1.06
CA CYS A 123 5.82 13.95 -0.85
C CYS A 123 6.79 13.73 -2.00
N ARG A 124 8.01 13.32 -1.67
CA ARG A 124 8.88 12.60 -2.60
C ARG A 124 8.87 11.13 -2.21
N VAL A 125 8.46 10.26 -3.12
CA VAL A 125 8.38 8.82 -2.87
C VAL A 125 9.76 8.21 -3.05
N VAL A 126 10.20 7.44 -2.06
CA VAL A 126 11.50 6.74 -2.08
C VAL A 126 11.33 5.26 -1.80
N PHE A 127 12.10 4.45 -2.54
CA PHE A 127 12.15 2.99 -2.40
C PHE A 127 13.51 2.61 -1.80
N PRO A 128 13.58 2.30 -0.49
CA PRO A 128 14.83 1.97 0.17
C PRO A 128 15.25 0.51 -0.08
N GLY A 129 16.47 0.18 0.36
CA GLY A 129 16.93 -1.21 0.41
C GLY A 129 17.44 -1.78 -0.90
N TRP A 130 17.90 -0.95 -1.84
CA TRP A 130 18.59 -1.43 -3.04
C TRP A 130 19.75 -2.38 -2.66
N GLY A 131 19.80 -3.54 -3.34
CA GLY A 131 20.78 -4.60 -3.05
C GLY A 131 20.50 -5.42 -1.78
N HIS A 132 19.43 -5.13 -1.04
CA HIS A 132 19.01 -5.86 0.15
C HIS A 132 17.62 -6.47 -0.07
N THR A 133 17.33 -7.58 0.60
CA THR A 133 16.05 -8.30 0.44
C THR A 133 14.99 -7.87 1.45
N SER A 134 15.37 -7.17 2.53
CA SER A 134 14.48 -6.86 3.65
C SER A 134 13.24 -6.06 3.26
N THR A 135 13.34 -5.19 2.25
CA THR A 135 12.22 -4.33 1.80
C THR A 135 11.23 -5.05 0.89
N VAL A 136 11.59 -6.23 0.37
CA VAL A 136 10.71 -7.10 -0.43
C VAL A 136 10.23 -8.33 0.35
N GLU A 137 10.98 -8.74 1.38
CA GLU A 137 10.59 -9.82 2.29
C GLU A 137 9.49 -9.38 3.26
N TYR A 138 9.61 -8.16 3.80
CA TYR A 138 8.68 -7.62 4.78
C TYR A 138 8.16 -6.26 4.31
N LEU A 139 6.89 -6.15 3.96
CA LEU A 139 6.30 -4.89 3.47
C LEU A 139 5.95 -3.90 4.58
N GLN A 140 5.75 -4.40 5.79
CA GLN A 140 5.51 -3.56 6.96
C GLN A 140 6.77 -3.58 7.81
N LYS A 141 7.29 -2.40 8.12
CA LYS A 141 8.28 -2.27 9.19
C LYS A 141 7.53 -2.33 10.51
N LEU A 142 7.73 -3.41 11.25
CA LEU A 142 7.40 -3.43 12.67
C LEU A 142 8.35 -2.44 13.35
N ASP A 143 7.92 -1.21 13.58
CA ASP A 143 8.59 -0.32 14.53
C ASP A 143 8.37 -0.88 15.94
N PHE A 144 9.03 -1.99 16.25
CA PHE A 144 9.13 -2.51 17.60
C PHE A 144 10.26 -1.76 18.32
N SER A 145 10.09 -0.45 18.47
CA SER A 145 10.93 0.35 19.37
C SER A 145 10.17 0.51 20.68
N SER A 146 10.64 -0.24 21.69
CA SER A 146 10.29 -0.16 23.12
C SER A 146 9.01 -0.84 23.60
N SER A 147 8.96 -2.17 23.49
CA SER A 147 8.39 -3.03 24.54
C SER A 147 9.27 -4.27 24.71
N THR A 148 10.46 -4.09 25.25
CA THR A 148 11.18 -5.19 25.89
C THR A 148 10.32 -5.70 27.05
N ILE A 149 9.44 -6.67 26.80
CA ILE A 149 8.98 -7.54 27.87
C ILE A 149 10.09 -8.55 28.05
N MET A 150 11.05 -8.21 28.92
CA MET A 150 11.88 -9.23 29.55
C MET A 150 10.94 -10.08 30.40
N VAL A 151 10.62 -11.27 29.92
CA VAL A 151 10.16 -12.33 30.80
C VAL A 151 11.43 -12.90 31.44
N HIS A 152 11.70 -12.46 32.66
CA HIS A 152 12.53 -13.19 33.61
C HIS A 152 11.85 -14.50 34.01
#